data_AF-A0A7S1VWX5-F1
#
_entry.id   AF-A0A7S1VWX5-F1
#
_cell.length_a   1.000
_cell.length_b   1.000
_cell.length_c   1.000
_cell.angle_alpha   90.00
_cell.angle_beta   90.00
_cell.angle_gamma   90.00
#
_symmetry.space_group_name_H-M   'P 1'
#
loop_
_entity.id
_entity.type
_entity.pdbx_description
1 polymer ?
#
loop_
_entity_poly.entity_id
_entity_poly.type
_entity_poly.pdbx_seq_one_letter_code
_entity_poly.pdbx_strand_id
1 'polypeptide(L)'
;ASRGDTHTSAARSFRRGESTITVETVTDEEGIHRPRPLHASAIEMFANVGTALQQLRESQSVAGESREPDEEVAMEVEEVIAPPPDPRLQFEGISIGELKSIASRNGITLPANTLERSEIVDALVDAGVSAHLEPGDFSTWSVSQIRAVASEVGVDLSNSLSKEVMIHWLVLECREHQNVSKYVSMLIPLVNLSVSQLRSVAREWQVNVRDCVEKEELIHRLVLSAATRRGM
;
A
#
# COMPACT_ATOMS: atom_id res chain seq x y z
N ALA A 1 45.50 28.46 22.37
CA ALA A 1 44.73 27.54 23.23
C ALA A 1 43.90 26.64 22.33
N SER A 2 44.39 25.44 22.05
CA SER A 2 43.69 24.44 21.23
C SER A 2 42.69 23.69 22.12
N ARG A 3 41.40 23.84 21.84
CA ARG A 3 40.36 22.97 22.41
C ARG A 3 40.32 21.70 21.56
N GLY A 4 40.67 20.56 22.17
CA GLY A 4 40.45 19.25 21.61
C GLY A 4 39.11 18.72 22.09
N ASP A 5 38.18 18.51 21.16
CA ASP A 5 36.89 17.87 21.45
C ASP A 5 37.08 16.35 21.40
N THR A 6 37.07 15.72 22.58
CA THR A 6 37.04 14.27 22.74
C THR A 6 35.60 13.76 22.61
N HIS A 7 35.23 13.27 21.44
CA HIS A 7 34.01 12.49 21.26
C HIS A 7 34.14 11.15 22.00
N THR A 8 33.38 11.00 23.09
CA THR A 8 33.29 9.75 23.85
C THR A 8 32.09 8.96 23.32
N SER A 9 32.34 7.96 22.48
CA SER A 9 31.32 7.04 21.97
C SER A 9 31.08 5.92 22.99
N ALA A 10 29.89 5.88 23.59
CA ALA A 10 29.50 4.85 24.56
C ALA A 10 28.68 3.75 23.86
N ALA A 11 29.34 2.63 23.53
CA ALA A 11 28.68 1.45 23.00
C ALA A 11 27.99 0.66 24.15
N ARG A 12 26.66 0.64 24.17
CA ARG A 12 25.87 -0.21 25.07
C ARG A 12 25.62 -1.57 24.40
N SER A 13 26.37 -2.60 24.83
CA SER A 13 26.16 -3.97 24.38
C SER A 13 25.15 -4.69 25.28
N PHE A 14 24.02 -5.11 24.74
CA PHE A 14 23.08 -6.02 25.41
C PHE A 14 23.35 -7.45 24.94
N ARG A 15 23.74 -8.36 25.86
CA ARG A 15 23.91 -9.79 25.55
C ARG A 15 22.64 -10.56 25.91
N ARG A 16 21.95 -11.08 24.90
CA ARG A 16 21.05 -12.24 25.02
C ARG A 16 21.29 -13.12 23.78
N GLY A 17 21.33 -14.44 24.00
CA GLY A 17 21.83 -15.48 23.08
C GLY A 17 21.73 -15.20 21.57
N GLU A 18 22.89 -15.27 20.92
CA GLU A 18 23.15 -15.63 19.52
C GLU A 18 22.25 -15.02 18.42
N SER A 19 22.27 -13.69 18.34
CA SER A 19 22.36 -12.94 17.07
C SER A 19 22.72 -11.50 17.41
N THR A 20 23.94 -11.08 17.03
CA THR A 20 24.42 -9.73 17.33
C THR A 20 23.84 -8.78 16.29
N ILE A 21 22.78 -8.05 16.65
CA ILE A 21 22.21 -6.98 15.82
C ILE A 21 22.85 -5.67 16.28
N THR A 22 23.75 -5.10 15.48
CA THR A 22 24.26 -3.74 15.66
C THR A 22 23.23 -2.74 15.16
N VAL A 23 22.61 -1.99 16.07
CA VAL A 23 21.72 -0.88 15.74
C VAL A 23 22.52 0.42 15.74
N GLU A 24 22.71 1.02 14.57
CA GLU A 24 23.32 2.35 14.45
C GLU A 24 22.29 3.41 14.82
N THR A 25 22.50 4.11 15.94
CA THR A 25 21.71 5.28 16.32
C THR A 25 22.45 6.55 15.89
N VAL A 26 21.73 7.45 15.22
CA VAL A 26 22.20 8.81 14.95
C VAL A 26 21.59 9.71 16.02
N THR A 27 22.41 10.57 16.61
CA THR A 27 21.96 11.54 17.62
C THR A 27 21.84 12.87 16.90
N ASP A 28 20.65 13.47 16.91
CA ASP A 28 20.44 14.82 16.38
C ASP A 28 21.03 15.88 17.32
N GLU A 29 21.10 17.14 16.86
CA GLU A 29 21.64 18.26 17.66
C GLU A 29 20.82 18.56 18.93
N GLU A 30 19.63 17.95 19.08
CA GLU A 30 18.79 18.03 20.27
C GLU A 30 18.97 16.86 21.24
N GLY A 31 19.86 15.90 20.94
CA GLY A 31 20.15 14.76 21.82
C GLY A 31 19.06 13.68 21.82
N ILE A 32 18.16 13.69 20.83
CA ILE A 32 17.04 12.74 20.74
C ILE A 32 17.46 11.56 19.85
N HIS A 33 17.50 10.37 20.44
CA HIS A 33 17.78 9.14 19.71
C HIS A 33 16.54 8.69 18.92
N ARG A 34 16.50 8.98 17.62
CA ARG A 34 15.47 8.45 16.72
C ARG A 34 15.98 7.20 15.98
N PRO A 35 15.14 6.15 15.83
CA PRO A 35 15.50 5.00 15.00
C PRO A 35 15.67 5.45 13.55
N ARG A 36 16.74 5.00 12.90
CA ARG A 36 16.96 5.23 11.46
C ARG A 36 15.78 4.61 10.68
N PRO A 37 15.10 5.35 9.79
CA PRO A 37 14.09 4.75 8.93
C PRO A 37 14.75 3.65 8.10
N LEU A 38 14.18 2.44 8.17
CA LEU A 38 14.58 1.34 7.32
C LEU A 38 14.22 1.72 5.87
N HIS A 39 15.21 1.61 4.97
CA HIS A 39 15.13 1.86 3.53
C HIS A 39 15.11 3.31 3.02
N ALA A 40 16.27 3.98 3.10
CA ALA A 40 16.60 5.10 2.21
C ALA A 40 16.87 4.67 0.75
N SER A 41 17.05 3.37 0.47
CA SER A 41 17.44 2.89 -0.88
C SER A 41 16.30 2.83 -1.90
N ALA A 42 15.03 2.92 -1.50
CA ALA A 42 13.89 2.91 -2.43
C ALA A 42 13.40 4.33 -2.81
N ILE A 43 13.69 5.32 -1.96
CA ILE A 43 13.15 6.68 -2.10
C ILE A 43 13.93 7.51 -3.14
N GLU A 44 15.20 7.20 -3.39
CA GLU A 44 16.00 7.94 -4.40
C GLU A 44 15.63 7.62 -5.86
N MET A 45 14.80 6.59 -6.12
CA MET A 45 14.35 6.29 -7.49
C MET A 45 13.09 7.08 -7.92
N PHE A 46 12.31 7.63 -6.98
CA PHE A 46 11.03 8.29 -7.29
C PHE A 46 11.11 9.81 -7.46
N ALA A 47 12.25 10.43 -7.12
CA ALA A 47 12.43 11.89 -7.29
C ALA A 47 12.54 12.36 -8.76
N ASN A 48 12.68 11.44 -9.73
CA ASN A 48 12.87 11.79 -11.14
C ASN A 48 11.59 11.75 -12.00
N VAL A 49 10.47 11.21 -11.51
CA VAL A 49 9.23 11.10 -12.31
C VAL A 49 8.36 12.36 -12.20
N GLY A 50 8.36 13.02 -11.03
CA GLY A 50 7.56 14.23 -10.79
C GLY A 50 7.99 15.44 -11.64
N THR A 51 9.27 15.56 -11.98
CA THR A 51 9.80 16.66 -12.80
C THR A 51 9.50 16.51 -14.30
N ALA A 52 9.31 15.28 -14.79
CA ALA A 52 9.00 15.03 -16.21
C ALA A 52 7.54 15.41 -16.58
N LEU A 53 6.58 15.24 -15.66
CA LEU A 53 5.17 15.58 -15.90
C LEU A 53 4.89 17.08 -15.84
N GLN A 54 5.68 17.85 -15.08
CA GLN A 54 5.56 19.31 -15.02
C GLN A 54 5.95 19.97 -16.37
N GLN A 55 6.97 19.44 -17.07
CA GLN A 55 7.46 19.97 -18.35
C GLN A 55 6.50 19.71 -19.52
N LEU A 56 5.73 18.61 -19.49
CA LEU A 56 4.71 18.31 -20.50
C LEU A 56 3.50 19.25 -20.41
N ARG A 57 3.17 19.74 -19.21
CA ARG A 57 2.05 20.67 -18.99
C ARG A 57 2.33 22.08 -19.52
N GLU A 58 3.58 22.51 -19.48
CA GLU A 58 3.99 23.82 -20.00
C GLU A 58 4.14 23.82 -21.54
N SER A 59 4.26 22.64 -22.16
CA SER A 59 4.44 22.50 -23.61
C SER A 59 3.13 22.56 -24.42
N GLN A 60 1.95 22.57 -23.78
CA GLN A 60 0.64 22.57 -24.48
C GLN A 60 -0.05 23.95 -24.52
N SER A 61 0.62 25.04 -24.11
CA SER A 61 0.02 26.37 -23.97
C SER A 61 0.26 27.34 -25.15
N VAL A 62 0.57 26.85 -26.37
CA VAL A 62 0.82 27.77 -27.51
C VAL A 62 0.12 27.30 -28.79
N ALA A 63 -0.51 28.29 -29.43
CA ALA A 63 -1.07 28.32 -30.78
C ALA A 63 -2.52 27.86 -30.94
N GLY A 64 -3.42 28.82 -30.80
CA GLY A 64 -4.64 28.84 -31.60
C GLY A 64 -4.33 29.34 -33.01
N GLU A 65 -4.89 28.68 -34.02
CA GLU A 65 -5.03 29.23 -35.36
C GLU A 65 -6.34 28.71 -35.96
N SER A 66 -7.30 29.63 -36.14
CA SER A 66 -8.58 29.35 -36.78
C SER A 66 -8.35 29.10 -38.27
N ARG A 67 -8.52 27.84 -38.69
CA ARG A 67 -8.53 27.44 -40.10
C ARG A 67 -9.89 26.83 -40.42
N GLU A 68 -10.56 27.40 -41.42
CA GLU A 68 -11.83 26.90 -41.94
C GLU A 68 -11.65 25.49 -42.52
N PRO A 69 -12.60 24.56 -42.29
CA PRO A 69 -12.47 23.19 -42.77
C PRO A 69 -12.88 23.10 -44.25
N ASP A 70 -11.88 22.86 -45.11
CA ASP A 70 -12.10 22.29 -46.43
C ASP A 70 -12.68 20.87 -46.28
N GLU A 71 -13.61 20.56 -47.17
CA GLU A 71 -14.44 19.36 -47.25
C GLU A 71 -13.59 18.11 -47.58
N GLU A 72 -12.85 17.60 -46.60
CA GLU A 72 -12.06 16.37 -46.74
C GLU A 72 -12.92 15.12 -46.47
N VAL A 73 -13.09 14.36 -47.55
CA VAL A 73 -13.36 12.91 -47.66
C VAL A 73 -13.43 12.17 -46.32
N ALA A 74 -14.64 11.76 -45.94
CA ALA A 74 -14.89 10.83 -44.85
C ALA A 74 -14.24 9.47 -45.16
N MET A 75 -12.97 9.35 -44.80
CA MET A 75 -12.28 8.08 -44.69
C MET A 75 -12.88 7.41 -43.46
N GLU A 76 -13.68 6.37 -43.67
CA GLU A 76 -14.22 5.53 -42.59
C GLU A 76 -13.03 4.94 -41.82
N VAL A 77 -12.67 5.60 -40.72
CA VAL A 77 -11.74 5.06 -39.74
C VAL A 77 -12.52 3.95 -39.06
N GLU A 78 -12.34 2.71 -39.54
CA GLU A 78 -12.65 1.52 -38.74
C GLU A 78 -11.80 1.63 -37.48
N GLU A 79 -12.38 2.20 -36.43
CA GLU A 79 -11.83 2.20 -35.10
C GLU A 79 -11.64 0.73 -34.72
N VAL A 80 -10.39 0.26 -34.79
CA VAL A 80 -10.01 -1.08 -34.37
C VAL A 80 -10.18 -1.12 -32.86
N ILE A 81 -11.40 -1.42 -32.40
CA ILE A 81 -11.70 -1.62 -30.99
C ILE A 81 -10.90 -2.85 -30.56
N ALA A 82 -9.79 -2.62 -29.86
CA ALA A 82 -9.00 -3.69 -29.30
C ALA A 82 -9.93 -4.58 -28.45
N PRO A 83 -9.83 -5.92 -28.56
CA PRO A 83 -10.66 -6.81 -27.77
C PRO A 83 -10.46 -6.49 -26.28
N PRO A 84 -11.53 -6.50 -25.47
CA PRO A 84 -11.43 -6.21 -24.05
C PRO A 84 -10.43 -7.17 -23.40
N PRO A 85 -9.58 -6.69 -22.47
CA PRO A 85 -8.62 -7.54 -21.78
C PRO A 85 -9.35 -8.63 -20.99
N ASP A 86 -8.76 -9.83 -20.96
CA ASP A 86 -9.33 -10.96 -20.22
C ASP A 86 -9.39 -10.65 -18.71
N PRO A 87 -10.58 -10.61 -18.09
CA PRO A 87 -10.74 -10.29 -16.67
C PRO A 87 -10.06 -11.30 -15.74
N ARG A 88 -9.70 -12.50 -16.23
CA ARG A 88 -9.02 -13.52 -15.43
C ARG A 88 -7.58 -13.14 -15.09
N LEU A 89 -6.96 -12.28 -15.89
CA LEU A 89 -5.58 -11.84 -15.71
C LEU A 89 -5.37 -11.08 -14.39
N GLN A 90 -6.40 -10.39 -13.87
CA GLN A 90 -6.30 -9.69 -12.58
C GLN A 90 -6.06 -10.63 -11.39
N PHE A 91 -6.34 -11.92 -11.55
CA PHE A 91 -6.12 -12.94 -10.52
C PHE A 91 -4.81 -13.70 -10.70
N GLU A 92 -4.01 -13.36 -11.73
CA GLU A 92 -2.73 -14.01 -12.00
C GLU A 92 -1.76 -13.83 -10.81
N GLY A 93 -1.09 -14.93 -10.43
CA GLY A 93 -0.19 -14.94 -9.26
C GLY A 93 -0.87 -14.97 -7.88
N ILE A 94 -2.19 -14.87 -7.80
CA ILE A 94 -2.94 -14.97 -6.54
C ILE A 94 -3.09 -16.45 -6.14
N SER A 95 -2.77 -16.77 -4.89
CA SER A 95 -2.89 -18.12 -4.34
C SER A 95 -4.34 -18.55 -4.13
N ILE A 96 -4.62 -19.86 -4.12
CA ILE A 96 -5.97 -20.40 -3.89
C ILE A 96 -6.57 -19.91 -2.56
N GLY A 97 -5.74 -19.81 -1.50
CA GLY A 97 -6.18 -19.30 -0.20
C GLY A 97 -6.61 -17.82 -0.25
N GLU A 98 -5.88 -16.99 -1.00
CA GLU A 98 -6.26 -15.59 -1.23
C GLU A 98 -7.54 -15.49 -2.07
N LEU A 99 -7.68 -16.27 -3.13
CA LEU A 99 -8.90 -16.29 -3.95
C LEU A 99 -10.14 -16.67 -3.13
N LYS A 100 -10.03 -17.67 -2.24
CA LYS A 100 -11.11 -18.04 -1.30
C LYS A 100 -11.44 -16.91 -0.32
N SER A 101 -10.42 -16.18 0.14
CA SER A 101 -10.61 -15.02 1.02
C SER A 101 -11.33 -13.89 0.30
N ILE A 102 -10.98 -13.62 -0.97
CA ILE A 102 -11.66 -12.65 -1.83
C ILE A 102 -13.13 -13.06 -2.04
N ALA A 103 -13.41 -14.32 -2.35
CA ALA A 103 -14.77 -14.81 -2.53
C ALA A 103 -15.61 -14.64 -1.25
N SER A 104 -15.07 -15.06 -0.10
CA SER A 104 -15.75 -14.91 1.19
C SER A 104 -16.03 -13.45 1.55
N ARG A 105 -15.10 -12.54 1.26
CA ARG A 105 -15.27 -11.09 1.50
C ARG A 105 -16.41 -10.51 0.67
N ASN A 106 -16.61 -11.02 -0.54
CA ASN A 106 -17.67 -10.59 -1.45
C ASN A 106 -18.98 -11.39 -1.28
N GLY A 107 -19.09 -12.23 -0.24
CA GLY A 107 -20.29 -13.03 0.00
C GLY A 107 -20.52 -14.13 -1.04
N ILE A 108 -19.51 -14.50 -1.83
CA ILE A 108 -19.59 -15.55 -2.83
C ILE A 108 -19.40 -16.90 -2.13
N THR A 109 -20.41 -17.76 -2.23
CA THR A 109 -20.35 -19.11 -1.68
C THR A 109 -19.73 -20.03 -2.71
N LEU A 110 -18.47 -20.39 -2.48
CA LEU A 110 -17.79 -21.40 -3.29
C LEU A 110 -18.28 -22.80 -2.91
N PRO A 111 -18.46 -23.73 -3.87
CA PRO A 111 -18.75 -25.13 -3.57
C PRO A 111 -17.73 -25.72 -2.59
N ALA A 112 -18.18 -26.58 -1.66
CA ALA A 112 -17.34 -27.10 -0.58
C ALA A 112 -16.06 -27.82 -1.06
N ASN A 113 -16.10 -28.39 -2.27
CA ASN A 113 -14.98 -29.12 -2.87
C ASN A 113 -14.23 -28.33 -3.96
N THR A 114 -14.42 -27.01 -4.02
CA THR A 114 -13.70 -26.17 -4.99
C THR A 114 -12.22 -26.11 -4.60
N LEU A 115 -11.43 -26.94 -5.26
CA LEU A 115 -9.97 -27.01 -5.10
C LEU A 115 -9.26 -26.41 -6.30
N GLU A 116 -9.91 -26.35 -7.46
CA GLU A 116 -9.30 -25.83 -8.67
C GLU A 116 -9.29 -24.30 -8.69
N ARG A 117 -8.13 -23.74 -9.03
CA ARG A 117 -7.95 -22.29 -9.14
C ARG A 117 -8.86 -21.69 -10.21
N SER A 118 -9.01 -22.37 -11.35
CA SER A 118 -9.84 -21.96 -12.48
C SER A 118 -11.29 -21.74 -12.05
N GLU A 119 -11.89 -22.72 -11.36
CA GLU A 119 -13.27 -22.65 -10.88
C GLU A 119 -13.52 -21.48 -9.94
N ILE A 120 -12.56 -21.18 -9.04
CA ILE A 120 -12.68 -20.04 -8.12
C ILE A 120 -12.58 -18.72 -8.89
N VAL A 121 -11.65 -18.62 -9.85
CA VAL A 121 -11.50 -17.44 -10.69
C VAL A 121 -12.74 -17.22 -11.55
N ASP A 122 -13.31 -18.27 -12.14
CA ASP A 122 -14.57 -18.20 -12.88
C ASP A 122 -15.70 -17.66 -12.01
N ALA A 123 -15.90 -18.23 -10.82
CA ALA A 123 -16.92 -17.77 -9.89
C ALA A 123 -16.73 -16.29 -9.47
N LEU A 124 -15.48 -15.84 -9.34
CA LEU A 124 -15.16 -14.45 -9.03
C LEU A 124 -15.44 -13.51 -10.22
N VAL A 125 -15.03 -13.90 -11.42
CA VAL A 125 -15.26 -13.15 -12.65
C VAL A 125 -16.75 -13.05 -12.96
N ASP A 126 -17.49 -14.16 -12.86
CA ASP A 126 -18.94 -14.22 -13.08
C ASP A 126 -19.71 -13.34 -12.10
N ALA A 127 -19.20 -13.21 -10.87
CA ALA A 127 -19.75 -12.32 -9.86
C ALA A 127 -19.32 -10.86 -10.01
N GLY A 128 -18.48 -10.53 -11.01
CA GLY A 128 -17.97 -9.19 -11.24
C GLY A 128 -16.98 -8.72 -10.16
N VAL A 129 -16.37 -9.64 -9.42
CA VAL A 129 -15.39 -9.29 -8.38
C VAL A 129 -14.06 -8.94 -9.02
N SER A 130 -13.47 -7.83 -8.57
CA SER A 130 -12.09 -7.49 -8.90
C SER A 130 -11.13 -7.96 -7.81
N ALA A 131 -9.90 -8.30 -8.21
CA ALA A 131 -8.80 -8.54 -7.27
C ALA A 131 -8.29 -7.25 -6.62
N HIS A 132 -8.63 -6.09 -7.20
CA HIS A 132 -8.17 -4.80 -6.73
C HIS A 132 -8.99 -4.30 -5.54
N LEU A 133 -8.37 -3.44 -4.74
CA LEU A 133 -9.07 -2.72 -3.69
C LEU A 133 -9.94 -1.65 -4.33
N GLU A 134 -11.19 -1.60 -3.90
CA GLU A 134 -12.15 -0.62 -4.39
C GLU A 134 -12.34 0.48 -3.35
N PRO A 135 -12.72 1.71 -3.75
CA PRO A 135 -12.93 2.81 -2.80
C PRO A 135 -13.92 2.47 -1.66
N GLY A 136 -14.88 1.58 -1.92
CA GLY A 136 -15.84 1.09 -0.93
C GLY A 136 -15.21 0.32 0.24
N ASP A 137 -14.06 -0.33 0.03
CA ASP A 137 -13.32 -1.07 1.06
C ASP A 137 -12.84 -0.16 2.21
N PHE A 138 -12.72 1.15 1.94
CA PHE A 138 -12.26 2.17 2.89
C PHE A 138 -13.40 2.98 3.50
N SER A 139 -14.65 2.61 3.23
CA SER A 139 -15.83 3.33 3.71
C SER A 139 -15.83 3.51 5.23
N THR A 140 -15.41 2.50 5.98
CA THR A 140 -15.34 2.52 7.45
C THR A 140 -14.10 3.21 8.02
N TRP A 141 -13.10 3.53 7.19
CA TRP A 141 -11.84 4.09 7.66
C TRP A 141 -11.97 5.58 7.98
N SER A 142 -11.29 6.03 9.05
CA SER A 142 -11.16 7.45 9.35
C SER A 142 -10.09 8.11 8.45
N VAL A 143 -10.13 9.43 8.34
CA VAL A 143 -9.08 10.21 7.63
C VAL A 143 -7.71 9.97 8.26
N SER A 144 -7.62 9.84 9.59
CA SER A 144 -6.36 9.54 10.28
C SER A 144 -5.80 8.18 9.89
N GLN A 145 -6.65 7.15 9.78
CA GLN A 145 -6.24 5.80 9.35
C GLN A 145 -5.74 5.80 7.90
N ILE A 146 -6.45 6.48 7.01
CA ILE A 146 -6.06 6.59 5.60
C ILE A 146 -4.70 7.31 5.49
N ARG A 147 -4.51 8.44 6.20
CA ARG A 147 -3.24 9.17 6.21
C ARG A 147 -2.09 8.37 6.82
N ALA A 148 -2.34 7.61 7.88
CA ALA A 148 -1.32 6.76 8.50
C ALA A 148 -0.86 5.67 7.53
N VAL A 149 -1.80 4.98 6.88
CA VAL A 149 -1.48 3.93 5.90
C VAL A 149 -0.78 4.52 4.68
N ALA A 150 -1.25 5.65 4.16
CA ALA A 150 -0.61 6.34 3.05
C ALA A 150 0.84 6.76 3.39
N SER A 151 1.07 7.34 4.57
CA SER A 151 2.41 7.69 5.04
C SER A 151 3.33 6.48 5.15
N GLU A 152 2.81 5.34 5.61
CA GLU A 152 3.58 4.08 5.72
C GLU A 152 3.99 3.54 4.35
N VAL A 153 3.12 3.67 3.34
CA VAL A 153 3.40 3.21 1.98
C VAL A 153 4.03 4.28 1.08
N GLY A 154 4.39 5.44 1.63
CA GLY A 154 5.07 6.51 0.90
C GLY A 154 4.18 7.37 0.00
N VAL A 155 2.85 7.33 0.17
CA VAL A 155 1.89 8.16 -0.58
C VAL A 155 1.68 9.50 0.12
N ASP A 156 2.02 10.59 -0.55
CA ASP A 156 1.78 11.94 -0.03
C ASP A 156 0.31 12.37 -0.21
N LEU A 157 -0.39 12.53 0.92
CA LEU A 157 -1.77 13.02 0.97
C LEU A 157 -1.88 14.45 1.53
N SER A 158 -0.79 15.20 1.60
CA SER A 158 -0.75 16.57 2.13
C SER A 158 -1.74 17.50 1.41
N ASN A 159 -1.83 17.38 0.08
CA ASN A 159 -2.68 18.20 -0.79
C ASN A 159 -4.12 17.67 -0.96
N SER A 160 -4.48 16.58 -0.30
CA SER A 160 -5.82 15.99 -0.44
C SER A 160 -6.85 16.74 0.41
N LEU A 161 -7.88 17.27 -0.25
CA LEU A 161 -8.93 18.09 0.38
C LEU A 161 -10.10 17.28 0.96
N SER A 162 -10.29 16.03 0.51
CA SER A 162 -11.39 15.17 0.95
C SER A 162 -10.95 13.74 1.20
N LYS A 163 -11.74 13.00 1.98
CA LYS A 163 -11.51 11.57 2.26
C LYS A 163 -11.52 10.76 0.96
N GLU A 164 -12.42 11.07 0.05
CA GLU A 164 -12.62 10.39 -1.23
C GLU A 164 -11.39 10.56 -2.13
N VAL A 165 -10.81 11.77 -2.18
CA VAL A 165 -9.57 12.02 -2.91
C VAL A 165 -8.40 11.23 -2.32
N MET A 166 -8.31 11.15 -0.98
CA MET A 166 -7.28 10.33 -0.32
C MET A 166 -7.40 8.85 -0.65
N ILE A 167 -8.62 8.32 -0.60
CA ILE A 167 -8.91 6.92 -0.96
C ILE A 167 -8.54 6.68 -2.42
N HIS A 168 -8.91 7.59 -3.33
CA HIS A 168 -8.58 7.48 -4.75
C HIS A 168 -7.07 7.36 -4.97
N TRP A 169 -6.27 8.24 -4.37
CA TRP A 169 -4.80 8.17 -4.47
C TRP A 169 -4.24 6.87 -3.89
N LEU A 170 -4.73 6.43 -2.74
CA LEU A 170 -4.28 5.18 -2.13
C LEU A 170 -4.66 3.95 -2.97
N VAL A 171 -5.85 3.93 -3.56
CA VAL A 171 -6.29 2.85 -4.47
C VAL A 171 -5.44 2.83 -5.74
N LEU A 172 -5.12 4.01 -6.30
CA LEU A 172 -4.23 4.12 -7.44
C LEU A 172 -2.85 3.53 -7.12
N GLU A 173 -2.28 3.89 -5.96
CA GLU A 173 -1.02 3.31 -5.48
C GLU A 173 -1.09 1.80 -5.35
N CYS A 174 -2.20 1.26 -4.82
CA CYS A 174 -2.40 -0.18 -4.69
C CYS A 174 -2.45 -0.89 -6.06
N ARG A 175 -2.93 -0.22 -7.11
CA ARG A 175 -2.98 -0.77 -8.46
C ARG A 175 -1.59 -0.82 -9.09
N GLU A 176 -0.76 0.20 -8.84
CA GLU A 176 0.61 0.26 -9.35
C GLU A 176 1.56 -0.68 -8.58
N HIS A 177 1.35 -0.85 -7.27
CA HIS A 177 2.24 -1.61 -6.40
C HIS A 177 1.51 -2.76 -5.70
N GLN A 178 1.65 -3.98 -6.23
CA GLN A 178 1.00 -5.18 -5.66
C GLN A 178 1.33 -5.42 -4.17
N ASN A 179 2.54 -5.08 -3.72
CA ASN A 179 2.92 -5.22 -2.31
C ASN A 179 2.14 -4.27 -1.39
N VAL A 180 1.88 -3.05 -1.87
CA VAL A 180 1.02 -2.07 -1.17
C VAL A 180 -0.41 -2.59 -1.11
N SER A 181 -0.95 -3.08 -2.23
CA SER A 181 -2.28 -3.70 -2.25
C SER A 181 -2.41 -4.86 -1.25
N LYS A 182 -1.42 -5.77 -1.23
CA LYS A 182 -1.39 -6.88 -0.26
C LYS A 182 -1.38 -6.37 1.18
N TYR A 183 -0.52 -5.40 1.49
CA TYR A 183 -0.45 -4.78 2.81
C TYR A 183 -1.79 -4.17 3.23
N VAL A 184 -2.38 -3.34 2.38
CA VAL A 184 -3.66 -2.66 2.65
C VAL A 184 -4.81 -3.66 2.77
N SER A 185 -4.83 -4.71 1.94
CA SER A 185 -5.85 -5.76 2.01
C SER A 185 -5.84 -6.52 3.35
N MET A 186 -4.66 -6.70 3.95
CA MET A 186 -4.51 -7.30 5.29
C MET A 186 -4.98 -6.36 6.40
N LEU A 187 -4.92 -5.04 6.18
CA LEU A 187 -5.36 -4.04 7.16
C LEU A 187 -6.89 -3.93 7.25
N ILE A 188 -7.61 -4.04 6.13
CA ILE A 188 -9.08 -3.88 6.08
C ILE A 188 -9.81 -4.66 7.18
N PRO A 189 -9.62 -5.98 7.36
CA PRO A 189 -10.33 -6.71 8.41
C PRO A 189 -9.93 -6.27 9.81
N LEU A 190 -8.68 -5.85 10.03
CA LEU A 190 -8.17 -5.43 11.34
C LEU A 190 -8.72 -4.06 11.74
N VAL A 191 -8.82 -3.12 10.79
CA VAL A 191 -9.34 -1.78 11.04
C VAL A 191 -10.79 -1.81 11.55
N ASN A 192 -11.56 -2.82 11.17
CA ASN A 192 -12.96 -2.97 11.63
C ASN A 192 -13.10 -3.58 13.04
N LEU A 193 -12.01 -4.12 13.61
CA LEU A 193 -12.05 -4.69 14.96
C LEU A 193 -11.95 -3.60 16.04
N SER A 194 -12.59 -3.84 17.18
CA SER A 194 -12.38 -3.04 18.40
C SER A 194 -11.01 -3.32 19.02
N VAL A 195 -10.54 -2.43 19.90
CA VAL A 195 -9.25 -2.60 20.61
C VAL A 195 -9.19 -3.92 21.39
N SER A 196 -10.29 -4.34 22.03
CA SER A 196 -10.34 -5.60 22.77
C SER A 196 -10.24 -6.82 21.84
N GLN A 197 -10.88 -6.78 20.68
CA GLN A 197 -10.78 -7.80 19.64
C GLN A 197 -9.37 -7.86 19.06
N LEU A 198 -8.75 -6.72 18.73
CA LEU A 198 -7.36 -6.64 18.26
C LEU A 198 -6.38 -7.24 19.27
N ARG A 199 -6.56 -6.96 20.57
CA ARG A 199 -5.76 -7.60 21.63
C ARG A 199 -5.99 -9.11 21.71
N SER A 200 -7.17 -9.61 21.35
CA SER A 200 -7.43 -11.05 21.25
C SER A 200 -6.67 -11.68 20.10
N VAL A 201 -6.74 -11.05 18.92
CA VAL A 201 -5.94 -11.45 17.74
C VAL A 201 -4.45 -11.42 18.08
N ALA A 202 -3.97 -10.39 18.78
CA ALA A 202 -2.58 -10.32 19.21
C ALA A 202 -2.16 -11.49 20.12
N ARG A 203 -3.02 -11.91 21.06
CA ARG A 203 -2.75 -13.09 21.90
C ARG A 203 -2.70 -14.37 21.09
N GLU A 204 -3.66 -14.56 20.18
CA GLU A 204 -3.69 -15.72 19.27
C GLU A 204 -2.43 -15.78 18.42
N TRP A 205 -1.97 -14.62 17.95
CA TRP A 205 -0.78 -14.47 17.13
C TRP A 205 0.53 -14.40 17.93
N GLN A 206 0.45 -14.47 19.26
CA GLN A 206 1.59 -14.34 20.19
C GLN A 206 2.39 -13.03 20.00
N VAL A 207 1.71 -11.94 19.61
CA VAL A 207 2.30 -10.60 19.46
C VAL A 207 2.18 -9.83 20.77
N ASN A 208 3.30 -9.33 21.28
CA ASN A 208 3.28 -8.48 22.47
C ASN A 208 2.76 -7.09 22.12
N VAL A 209 1.64 -6.70 22.72
CA VAL A 209 0.98 -5.39 22.52
C VAL A 209 0.62 -4.71 23.85
N ARG A 210 1.36 -5.05 24.92
CA ARG A 210 1.06 -4.54 26.27
C ARG A 210 1.30 -3.03 26.41
N ASP A 211 2.26 -2.53 25.67
CA ASP A 211 2.68 -1.13 25.57
C ASP A 211 1.81 -0.32 24.58
N CYS A 212 1.06 -0.99 23.71
CA CYS A 212 0.22 -0.32 22.72
C CYS A 212 -1.08 0.20 23.34
N VAL A 213 -1.21 1.53 23.35
CA VAL A 213 -2.41 2.22 23.83
C VAL A 213 -3.35 2.52 22.67
N GLU A 214 -2.80 2.91 21.52
CA GLU A 214 -3.55 3.34 20.35
C GLU A 214 -3.94 2.16 19.45
N LYS A 215 -5.09 2.28 18.79
CA LYS A 215 -5.62 1.23 17.91
C LYS A 215 -4.72 1.04 16.68
N GLU A 216 -4.22 2.15 16.17
CA GLU A 216 -3.34 2.25 15.01
C GLU A 216 -2.03 1.51 15.27
N GLU A 217 -1.42 1.73 16.43
CA GLU A 217 -0.19 1.04 16.86
C GLU A 217 -0.40 -0.48 16.99
N LEU A 218 -1.54 -0.89 17.57
CA LEU A 218 -1.95 -2.31 17.65
C LEU A 218 -2.03 -2.95 16.26
N ILE A 219 -2.70 -2.30 15.31
CA ILE A 219 -2.87 -2.80 13.95
C ILE A 219 -1.51 -2.89 13.26
N HIS A 220 -0.70 -1.84 13.33
CA HIS A 220 0.62 -1.79 12.72
C HIS A 220 1.51 -2.95 13.21
N ARG A 221 1.54 -3.19 14.53
CA ARG A 221 2.34 -4.27 15.12
C ARG A 221 1.83 -5.67 14.74
N LEU A 222 0.52 -5.83 14.58
CA LEU A 222 -0.07 -7.08 14.08
C LEU A 222 0.33 -7.36 12.63
N VAL A 223 0.29 -6.35 11.76
CA VAL A 223 0.64 -6.53 10.34
C VAL A 223 2.13 -6.80 10.16
N LEU A 224 3.01 -6.07 10.86
CA LEU A 224 4.45 -6.36 10.83
C LEU A 224 4.76 -7.80 11.28
N SER A 225 4.08 -8.28 12.32
CA SER A 225 4.21 -9.67 12.76
C SER A 225 3.68 -10.69 11.74
N ALA A 226 2.60 -10.36 11.03
CA ALA A 226 2.06 -11.22 9.97
C ALA A 226 3.01 -11.31 8.78
N ALA A 227 3.62 -10.20 8.36
CA ALA A 227 4.61 -10.15 7.29
C ALA A 227 5.85 -11.00 7.66
N THR A 228 6.39 -10.80 8.87
CA THR A 228 7.57 -11.54 9.36
C THR A 228 7.34 -13.06 9.38
N ARG A 229 6.15 -13.51 9.80
CA ARG A 229 5.81 -14.93 9.87
C ARG A 229 5.65 -15.60 8.50
N ARG A 230 5.37 -14.83 7.45
CA ARG A 230 5.26 -15.35 6.08
C ARG A 230 6.59 -15.38 5.34
N GLY A 231 7.68 -14.92 5.96
CA GLY A 231 8.99 -14.86 5.32
C GLY A 231 9.01 -13.88 4.13
N MET A 232 8.20 -12.83 4.19
CA MET A 232 8.26 -11.70 3.26
C MET A 232 9.40 -10.75 3.62
#